data_AF-A0AAP6GYI2-F1
#
_entry.id   AF-A0AAP6GYI2-F1
#
_cell.length_a   1.000
_cell.length_b   1.000
_cell.length_c   1.000
_cell.angle_alpha   90.00
_cell.angle_beta   90.00
_cell.angle_gamma   90.00
#
_symmetry.space_group_name_H-M   'P 1'
#
loop_
_entity.id
_entity.type
_entity.pdbx_description
1 polymer ?
#
loop_
_entity_poly.entity_id
_entity_poly.type
_entity_poly.pdbx_seq_one_letter_code
_entity_poly.pdbx_strand_id
1 'polypeptide(L)'
;MSRPFPMLSTEDPADAPALVAALVSFDQAVQALIEQDPDRHGRFSRAYVTAIFRACLLPPEPGAGVPRGRPDPEIAQALKRWIQEQLLRHPGEGDDHRLTAARRAAHGFWLQSMACPIDDDGQPRAARLLEGLLALTRPA
;
A
#
# COMPACT_ATOMS: atom_id res chain seq x y z
N MET A 1 4.16 11.17 9.53
CA MET A 1 4.77 10.05 8.79
C MET A 1 4.48 10.30 7.33
N SER A 2 5.50 10.46 6.49
CA SER A 2 5.32 10.73 5.06
C SER A 2 4.49 9.61 4.41
N ARG A 3 3.62 9.97 3.45
CA ARG A 3 2.92 8.97 2.61
C ARG A 3 3.95 7.98 2.05
N PRO A 4 3.63 6.68 1.98
CA PRO A 4 4.58 5.62 1.61
C PRO A 4 5.14 5.78 0.19
N PHE A 5 4.51 6.64 -0.61
CA PHE A 5 5.00 7.09 -1.91
C PHE A 5 4.59 8.55 -2.08
N PRO A 6 5.45 9.53 -1.79
CA PRO A 6 5.24 10.89 -2.28
C PRO A 6 5.22 10.86 -3.81
N MET A 7 4.48 11.76 -4.45
CA MET A 7 4.56 11.87 -5.90
C MET A 7 5.88 12.52 -6.28
N LEU A 8 6.77 11.64 -6.70
CA LEU A 8 8.11 11.90 -7.13
C LEU A 8 8.09 11.87 -8.66
N SER A 9 8.58 12.93 -9.29
CA SER A 9 8.82 12.99 -10.72
C SER A 9 10.23 12.46 -10.97
N THR A 10 10.36 11.28 -11.58
CA THR A 10 11.68 10.70 -11.89
C THR A 10 12.47 11.46 -12.97
N GLU A 11 11.90 12.52 -13.54
CA GLU A 11 12.65 13.48 -14.37
C GLU A 11 13.68 14.27 -13.53
N ASP A 12 13.49 14.37 -12.20
CA ASP A 12 14.46 14.98 -11.30
C ASP A 12 15.30 13.92 -10.57
N PRO A 13 16.64 13.87 -10.76
CA PRO A 13 17.51 12.97 -10.02
C PRO A 13 17.45 13.16 -8.48
N ALA A 14 16.90 14.28 -7.99
CA ALA A 14 16.66 14.51 -6.57
C ALA A 14 15.53 13.63 -5.98
N ASP A 15 14.68 13.03 -6.81
CA ASP A 15 13.50 12.30 -6.39
C ASP A 15 13.78 10.80 -6.12
N ALA A 16 14.87 10.25 -6.67
CA ALA A 16 15.24 8.84 -6.44
C ALA A 16 15.55 8.50 -4.95
N PRO A 17 16.30 9.31 -4.18
CA PRO A 17 16.52 9.09 -2.76
C PRO A 17 15.22 9.11 -1.93
N ALA A 18 14.28 9.98 -2.29
CA ALA A 18 12.99 10.07 -1.61
C ALA A 18 12.11 8.84 -1.88
N LEU A 19 12.17 8.26 -3.09
CA LEU A 19 11.45 7.04 -3.43
C LEU A 19 11.97 5.85 -2.61
N VAL A 20 13.29 5.72 -2.53
CA VAL A 20 13.94 4.68 -1.72
C VAL A 20 13.55 4.81 -0.26
N ALA A 21 13.60 6.02 0.30
CA ALA A 21 13.21 6.27 1.69
C ALA A 21 11.73 5.92 1.95
N ALA A 22 10.85 6.24 1.02
CA ALA A 22 9.42 5.97 1.13
C ALA A 22 9.13 4.45 1.08
N LEU A 23 9.79 3.71 0.18
CA LEU A 23 9.68 2.26 0.10
C LEU A 23 10.24 1.58 1.36
N VAL A 24 11.36 2.06 1.91
CA VAL A 24 11.92 1.55 3.18
C VAL A 24 10.95 1.77 4.33
N SER A 25 10.36 2.96 4.45
CA SER A 25 9.37 3.24 5.50
C SER A 25 8.13 2.38 5.34
N PHE A 26 7.69 2.12 4.11
CA PHE A 26 6.55 1.25 3.84
C PHE A 26 6.85 -0.22 4.18
N ASP A 27 8.03 -0.72 3.81
CA ASP A 27 8.48 -2.07 4.18
C ASP A 27 8.48 -2.25 5.70
N GLN A 28 9.07 -1.31 6.44
CA GLN A 28 9.07 -1.34 7.91
C GLN A 28 7.66 -1.39 8.51
N ALA A 29 6.72 -0.60 7.95
CA ALA A 29 5.34 -0.62 8.40
C ALA A 29 4.66 -1.97 8.14
N VAL A 30 4.96 -2.60 7.01
CA VAL A 30 4.45 -3.95 6.67
C VAL A 30 5.08 -5.01 7.57
N GLN A 31 6.39 -4.99 7.79
CA GLN A 31 7.07 -5.96 8.66
C GLN A 31 6.54 -5.89 10.09
N ALA A 32 6.35 -4.68 10.63
CA ALA A 32 5.76 -4.50 11.96
C ALA A 32 4.36 -5.12 12.09
N LEU A 33 3.54 -5.03 11.03
CA LEU A 33 2.22 -5.66 10.98
C LEU A 33 2.29 -7.18 10.85
N ILE A 34 3.26 -7.71 10.09
CA ILE A 34 3.52 -9.15 9.97
C ILE A 34 3.90 -9.74 11.33
N GLU A 35 4.76 -9.07 12.09
CA GLU A 35 5.21 -9.52 13.41
C GLU A 35 4.05 -9.58 14.44
N GLN A 36 3.08 -8.68 14.31
CA GLN A 36 1.91 -8.61 15.19
C GLN A 36 0.82 -9.63 14.86
N ASP A 37 0.86 -10.25 13.69
CA ASP A 37 -0.21 -11.15 13.23
C ASP A 37 0.15 -12.63 13.49
N PRO A 38 -0.51 -13.30 14.45
CA PRO A 38 -0.22 -14.70 14.75
C PRO A 38 -0.70 -15.66 13.66
N ASP A 39 -1.67 -15.27 12.82
CA ASP A 39 -2.22 -16.12 11.77
C ASP A 39 -1.27 -16.14 10.56
N ARG A 40 -0.83 -17.33 10.15
CA ARG A 40 0.10 -17.49 9.01
C ARG A 40 -0.59 -17.33 7.66
N HIS A 41 -1.87 -17.68 7.55
CA HIS A 41 -2.56 -17.61 6.27
C HIS A 41 -2.86 -16.15 5.91
N GLY A 42 -2.44 -15.75 4.70
CA GLY A 42 -2.65 -14.40 4.17
C GLY A 42 -2.00 -13.29 4.98
N ARG A 43 -1.05 -13.60 5.86
CA ARG A 43 -0.41 -12.67 6.80
C ARG A 43 0.23 -11.48 6.09
N PHE A 44 1.03 -11.76 5.07
CA PHE A 44 1.69 -10.70 4.31
C PHE A 44 0.66 -9.84 3.60
N SER A 45 -0.30 -10.47 2.91
CA SER A 45 -1.38 -9.76 2.21
C SER A 45 -2.20 -8.89 3.14
N ARG A 46 -2.51 -9.38 4.34
CA ARG A 46 -3.24 -8.66 5.39
C ARG A 46 -2.45 -7.47 5.90
N ALA A 47 -1.16 -7.65 6.15
CA ALA A 47 -0.26 -6.57 6.54
C ALA A 47 -0.15 -5.50 5.45
N TYR A 48 0.05 -5.92 4.19
CA TYR A 48 0.12 -5.03 3.02
C TYR A 48 -1.15 -4.19 2.86
N VAL A 49 -2.32 -4.83 2.87
CA VAL A 49 -3.62 -4.14 2.76
C VAL A 49 -3.76 -3.13 3.91
N THR A 50 -3.49 -3.55 5.15
CA THR A 50 -3.59 -2.69 6.33
C THR A 50 -2.66 -1.48 6.23
N ALA A 51 -1.40 -1.69 5.81
CA ALA A 51 -0.41 -0.63 5.67
C ALA A 51 -0.84 0.42 4.62
N ILE A 52 -1.36 -0.03 3.47
CA ILE A 52 -1.86 0.86 2.41
C ILE A 52 -3.01 1.73 2.92
N PHE A 53 -4.00 1.14 3.61
CA PHE A 53 -5.13 1.90 4.11
C PHE A 53 -4.72 2.88 5.19
N ARG A 54 -3.88 2.48 6.16
CA ARG A 54 -3.34 3.40 7.19
C ARG A 54 -2.63 4.59 6.56
N ALA A 55 -1.81 4.35 5.54
CA ALA A 55 -1.11 5.40 4.81
C ALA A 55 -2.04 6.38 4.07
N CYS A 56 -3.13 5.88 3.47
CA CYS A 56 -4.07 6.71 2.71
C CYS A 56 -5.02 7.50 3.61
N LEU A 57 -5.36 6.96 4.78
CA LEU A 57 -6.30 7.57 5.72
C LEU A 57 -5.65 8.53 6.72
N LEU A 58 -4.32 8.55 6.82
CA LEU A 58 -3.60 9.56 7.58
C LEU A 58 -3.90 10.96 6.99
N PRO A 59 -4.19 11.96 7.83
CA PRO A 59 -4.37 13.33 7.36
C PRO A 59 -3.11 13.80 6.63
N PRO A 60 -3.25 14.59 5.55
CA PRO A 60 -2.10 15.15 4.86
C PRO A 60 -1.29 16.04 5.82
N GLU A 61 0.03 15.94 5.75
CA GLU A 61 0.92 16.84 6.49
C GLU A 61 0.66 18.30 6.06
N PRO A 62 0.67 19.27 6.97
CA PRO A 62 0.47 20.67 6.63
C PRO A 62 1.49 21.13 5.57
N GLY A 63 1.00 21.64 4.45
CA GLY A 63 1.85 22.10 3.34
C GLY A 63 2.25 21.02 2.32
N ALA A 64 1.85 19.76 2.52
CA ALA A 64 1.92 18.76 1.47
C ALA A 64 0.95 19.14 0.35
N GLY A 65 1.46 19.59 -0.79
CA GLY A 65 0.64 19.90 -1.96
C GLY A 65 -0.23 18.71 -2.36
N VAL A 66 -1.39 18.98 -2.98
CA VAL A 66 -2.21 17.92 -3.58
C VAL A 66 -1.37 17.24 -4.66
N PRO A 67 -1.21 15.90 -4.64
CA PRO A 67 -0.50 15.21 -5.69
C PRO A 67 -1.16 15.51 -7.04
N ARG A 68 -0.42 16.10 -7.97
CA ARG A 68 -0.86 16.29 -9.36
C ARG A 68 0.13 15.52 -10.23
N GLY A 69 -0.31 14.45 -10.88
CA GLY A 69 0.56 13.66 -11.75
C GLY A 69 0.03 12.26 -12.03
N ARG A 70 0.52 11.67 -13.12
CA ARG A 70 0.32 10.24 -13.41
C ARG A 70 1.24 9.43 -12.48
N PRO A 71 0.83 8.27 -11.96
CA PRO A 71 1.74 7.40 -11.23
C PRO A 71 2.96 7.10 -12.09
N ASP A 72 4.13 7.41 -11.54
CA ASP A 72 5.41 7.23 -12.21
C ASP A 72 5.67 5.72 -12.48
N PRO A 73 5.98 5.33 -13.73
CA PRO A 73 6.29 3.95 -14.08
C PRO A 73 7.38 3.31 -13.22
N GLU A 74 8.38 4.07 -12.78
CA GLU A 74 9.47 3.54 -11.95
C GLU A 74 9.01 3.22 -10.54
N ILE A 75 8.12 4.04 -9.97
CA ILE A 75 7.49 3.79 -8.65
C ILE A 75 6.67 2.51 -8.72
N ALA A 76 5.84 2.37 -9.77
CA ALA A 76 5.06 1.16 -9.98
C ALA A 76 5.96 -0.08 -10.15
N GLN A 77 7.09 0.07 -10.83
CA GLN A 77 8.06 -1.00 -11.06
C GLN A 77 8.82 -1.37 -9.77
N ALA A 78 9.19 -0.40 -8.94
CA ALA A 78 9.84 -0.62 -7.64
C ALA A 78 8.90 -1.35 -6.67
N LEU A 79 7.66 -0.88 -6.54
CA LEU A 79 6.65 -1.53 -5.71
C LEU A 79 6.32 -2.94 -6.21
N LYS A 80 6.24 -3.14 -7.54
CA LYS A 80 6.08 -4.49 -8.12
C LYS A 80 7.21 -5.43 -7.72
N ARG A 81 8.48 -5.01 -7.86
CA ARG A 81 9.64 -5.83 -7.48
C ARG A 81 9.60 -6.18 -6.00
N TRP A 82 9.34 -5.19 -5.14
CA TRP A 82 9.20 -5.41 -3.71
C TRP A 82 8.09 -6.42 -3.38
N ILE A 83 6.90 -6.31 -3.99
CA ILE A 83 5.81 -7.30 -3.78
C ILE A 83 6.27 -8.71 -4.18
N GLN A 84 6.96 -8.85 -5.32
CA GLN A 84 7.47 -10.15 -5.78
C GLN A 84 8.48 -10.75 -4.79
N GLU A 85 9.37 -9.94 -4.23
CA GLU A 85 10.31 -10.38 -3.19
C GLU A 85 9.60 -10.83 -1.91
N GLN A 86 8.55 -10.12 -1.49
CA GLN A 86 7.75 -10.54 -0.33
C GLN A 86 7.02 -11.86 -0.59
N LEU A 87 6.45 -12.06 -1.78
CA LEU A 87 5.77 -13.31 -2.12
C LEU A 87 6.70 -14.53 -2.12
N LEU A 88 8.00 -14.35 -2.40
CA LEU A 88 9.01 -15.41 -2.24
C LEU A 88 9.24 -15.77 -0.77
N ARG A 89 9.10 -14.81 0.16
CA ARG A 89 9.25 -15.02 1.61
C ARG A 89 7.99 -15.58 2.27
N HIS A 90 6.84 -15.45 1.61
CA HIS A 90 5.53 -15.89 2.08
C HIS A 90 4.91 -16.92 1.10
N PRO A 91 5.47 -18.15 1.04
CA PRO A 91 5.05 -19.16 0.07
C PRO A 91 3.58 -19.52 0.24
N GLY A 92 2.89 -19.72 -0.88
CA GLY A 92 1.45 -19.99 -0.95
C GLY A 92 0.58 -18.73 -1.10
N GLU A 93 1.05 -17.54 -0.70
CA GLU A 93 0.27 -16.32 -0.89
C GLU A 93 0.20 -15.82 -2.34
N GLY A 94 1.14 -16.26 -3.18
CA GLY A 94 1.21 -15.91 -4.60
C GLY A 94 0.15 -16.62 -5.45
N ASP A 95 -0.21 -17.85 -5.10
CA ASP A 95 -1.11 -18.70 -5.88
C ASP A 95 -2.58 -18.57 -5.45
N ASP A 96 -2.83 -17.95 -4.29
CA ASP A 96 -4.17 -17.67 -3.81
C ASP A 96 -4.77 -16.44 -4.52
N HIS A 97 -5.85 -16.67 -5.27
CA HIS A 97 -6.55 -15.64 -6.03
C HIS A 97 -7.25 -14.60 -5.12
N ARG A 98 -7.71 -14.99 -3.92
CA ARG A 98 -8.34 -14.06 -2.96
C ARG A 98 -7.30 -13.11 -2.38
N LEU A 99 -6.12 -13.62 -2.04
CA LEU A 99 -4.99 -12.80 -1.59
C LEU A 99 -4.50 -11.86 -2.68
N THR A 100 -4.43 -12.35 -3.93
CA THR A 100 -4.11 -11.51 -5.09
C THR A 100 -5.15 -10.41 -5.29
N ALA A 101 -6.44 -10.73 -5.23
CA ALA A 101 -7.50 -9.73 -5.33
C ALA A 101 -7.41 -8.66 -4.23
N ALA A 102 -7.15 -9.07 -2.98
CA ALA A 102 -6.98 -8.15 -1.86
C ALA A 102 -5.83 -7.16 -2.09
N ARG A 103 -4.65 -7.65 -2.49
CA ARG A 103 -3.49 -6.79 -2.80
C ARG A 103 -3.77 -5.83 -3.96
N ARG A 104 -4.42 -6.30 -5.03
CA ARG A 104 -4.75 -5.46 -6.20
C ARG A 104 -5.78 -4.38 -5.87
N ALA A 105 -6.81 -4.72 -5.10
CA ALA A 105 -7.82 -3.76 -4.67
C ALA A 105 -7.24 -2.68 -3.74
N ALA A 106 -6.38 -3.05 -2.79
CA ALA A 106 -5.69 -2.09 -1.94
C ALA A 106 -4.79 -1.16 -2.77
N HIS A 107 -4.06 -1.70 -3.75
CA HIS A 107 -3.27 -0.87 -4.67
C HIS A 107 -4.14 0.10 -5.48
N GLY A 108 -5.30 -0.35 -5.96
CA GLY A 108 -6.26 0.51 -6.64
C GLY A 108 -6.79 1.63 -5.74
N PHE A 109 -7.06 1.34 -4.47
CA PHE A 109 -7.44 2.34 -3.47
C PHE A 109 -6.34 3.39 -3.25
N TRP A 110 -5.09 2.98 -3.17
CA TRP A 110 -3.95 3.91 -3.12
C TRP A 110 -3.85 4.79 -4.37
N LEU A 111 -4.00 4.22 -5.57
CA LEU A 111 -4.02 5.01 -6.81
C LEU A 111 -5.18 6.02 -6.83
N GLN A 112 -6.36 5.63 -6.34
CA GLN A 112 -7.52 6.50 -6.26
C GLN A 112 -7.30 7.65 -5.26
N SER A 113 -6.74 7.37 -4.07
CA SER A 113 -6.52 8.38 -3.03
C SER A 113 -5.50 9.45 -3.44
N MET A 114 -4.64 9.14 -4.41
CA MET A 114 -3.75 10.11 -5.03
C MET A 114 -4.47 11.05 -6.01
N ALA A 115 -5.44 10.54 -6.78
CA ALA A 115 -6.18 11.32 -7.77
C ALA A 115 -7.33 12.12 -7.17
N CYS A 116 -7.97 11.59 -6.12
CA CYS A 116 -9.09 12.20 -5.43
C CYS A 116 -8.88 12.02 -3.91
N PRO A 117 -8.58 13.11 -3.16
CA PRO A 117 -8.53 13.04 -1.71
C PRO A 117 -9.84 12.47 -1.16
N ILE A 118 -9.73 11.59 -0.16
CA ILE A 118 -10.88 10.98 0.49
C ILE A 118 -11.63 12.09 1.24
N ASP A 119 -12.87 12.34 0.84
CA ASP A 119 -13.80 13.24 1.53
C ASP A 119 -14.42 12.57 2.76
N ASP A 120 -15.23 13.32 3.51
CA ASP A 120 -15.82 12.84 4.77
C ASP A 120 -16.71 11.59 4.57
N ASP A 121 -17.41 11.49 3.44
CA ASP A 121 -18.20 10.31 3.06
C ASP A 121 -17.33 9.13 2.56
N GLY A 122 -16.08 9.40 2.19
CA GLY A 122 -15.10 8.43 1.75
C GLY A 122 -14.54 7.58 2.88
N GLN A 123 -14.51 8.08 4.12
CA GLN A 123 -13.99 7.36 5.29
C GLN A 123 -14.81 6.10 5.63
N PRO A 124 -16.16 6.15 5.77
CA PRO A 124 -16.98 4.95 5.95
C PRO A 124 -16.87 3.96 4.79
N ARG A 125 -16.69 4.45 3.56
CA ARG A 125 -16.51 3.58 2.38
C ARG A 125 -15.16 2.87 2.41
N ALA A 126 -14.09 3.58 2.76
CA ALA A 126 -12.76 3.00 2.93
C ALA A 126 -12.74 1.96 4.04
N ALA A 127 -13.42 2.20 5.17
CA ALA A 127 -13.53 1.24 6.26
C ALA A 127 -14.20 -0.08 5.82
N ARG A 128 -15.34 0.00 5.12
CA ARG A 128 -16.03 -1.20 4.58
C ARG A 128 -15.18 -1.93 3.55
N LEU A 129 -14.48 -1.20 2.68
CA LEU A 129 -13.57 -1.81 1.72
C LEU A 129 -12.44 -2.54 2.46
N LEU A 130 -11.78 -1.91 3.43
CA LEU A 130 -10.74 -2.52 4.23
C LEU A 130 -11.23 -3.81 4.89
N GLU A 131 -12.38 -3.79 5.55
CA GLU A 131 -12.97 -4.99 6.17
C GLU A 131 -13.15 -6.13 5.17
N GLY A 132 -13.73 -5.85 3.99
CA GLY A 132 -13.91 -6.84 2.93
C GLY A 132 -12.59 -7.40 2.41
N LEU A 133 -11.57 -6.55 2.21
CA LEU A 133 -10.25 -7.00 1.78
C LEU A 133 -9.55 -7.83 2.86
N LEU A 134 -9.70 -7.49 4.14
CA LEU A 134 -9.18 -8.29 5.24
C LEU A 134 -9.85 -9.65 5.32
N ALA A 135 -11.16 -9.74 5.07
CA ALA A 135 -11.88 -11.01 5.00
C ALA A 135 -11.37 -11.91 3.88
N LEU A 136 -10.96 -11.36 2.73
CA LEU A 136 -10.30 -12.12 1.66
C LEU A 136 -8.94 -12.69 2.06
N THR A 137 -8.29 -12.12 3.08
CA THR A 137 -6.98 -12.58 3.60
C THR A 137 -7.07 -13.63 4.70
N ARG A 138 -8.28 -14.04 5.07
CA ARG A 138 -8.52 -15.08 6.05
C ARG A 138 -8.85 -16.40 5.32
N PRO A 139 -8.58 -17.56 5.95
CA PRO A 139 -9.05 -18.84 5.43
C PRO A 139 -10.54 -18.79 5.09
N ALA A 140 -10.94 -19.49 4.04
CA ALA A 140 -12.34 -19.62 3.64
C ALA A 140 -13.15 -20.38 4.69
#